data_AF-A0A956NNZ2-F1
#
_entry.id   AF-A0A956NNZ2-F1
#
_cell.length_a   1.000
_cell.length_b   1.000
_cell.length_c   1.000
_cell.angle_alpha   90.00
_cell.angle_beta   90.00
_cell.angle_gamma   90.00
#
_symmetry.space_group_name_H-M   'P 1'
#
loop_
_entity.id
_entity.type
_entity.pdbx_description
1 polymer ?
#
loop_
_entity_poly.entity_id
_entity_poly.type
_entity_poly.pdbx_seq_one_letter_code
_entity_poly.pdbx_strand_id
1 'polypeptide(L)'
;MRSLPTSVLLGALLLGGCATDRPVGPSDPVPDPPGPPDPALPRWSDPATWAPAAMPGAGEDVTIPAGVTIVLDTTPPALGQLRIDGELLVSDSSDLELAAEEILVAGRLAAGTEALRHRHRFIITLSAGQGAERVGTKVLAVLAGGTLDLHGADRLGWTRLAATAEAGATSLRLRDAHDWRPGDRIVVASTDFDPNHAEELEVWGGSGTEVQLGQSLVHRHWGVTQQVAGRTVDERAEVALLTRNIVIRGD
;
A
#
# COMPACT_ATOMS: atom_id res chain seq x y z
N MET A 1 51.74 66.90 -5.98
CA MET A 1 52.22 66.00 -4.91
C MET A 1 51.56 64.64 -5.12
N ARG A 2 52.37 63.57 -5.27
CA ARG A 2 52.14 62.12 -5.02
C ARG A 2 50.70 61.57 -5.21
N SER A 3 50.37 60.45 -5.87
CA SER A 3 51.07 59.32 -6.50
C SER A 3 49.96 58.38 -7.04
N LEU A 4 50.06 57.96 -8.31
CA LEU A 4 49.74 56.67 -8.99
C LEU A 4 48.74 55.61 -8.43
N PRO A 5 48.24 54.66 -9.26
CA PRO A 5 46.81 54.34 -9.40
C PRO A 5 46.45 52.86 -9.11
N THR A 6 45.26 52.45 -9.60
CA THR A 6 44.85 51.08 -10.01
C THR A 6 44.11 50.22 -8.98
N SER A 7 42.90 49.81 -9.39
CA SER A 7 42.45 48.42 -9.49
C SER A 7 41.06 48.17 -8.89
N VAL A 8 40.13 47.94 -9.83
CA VAL A 8 38.85 47.27 -9.65
C VAL A 8 39.13 45.81 -9.28
N LEU A 9 38.50 45.29 -8.22
CA LEU A 9 38.45 43.87 -7.92
C LEU A 9 37.00 43.37 -7.93
N LEU A 10 36.71 42.56 -8.94
CA LEU A 10 35.52 41.73 -9.08
C LEU A 10 35.75 40.45 -8.26
N GLY A 11 35.02 40.27 -7.17
CA GLY A 11 35.10 39.07 -6.34
C GLY A 11 34.18 37.98 -6.87
N ALA A 12 34.70 37.08 -7.71
CA ALA A 12 34.09 35.79 -8.00
C ALA A 12 34.73 34.72 -7.10
N LEU A 13 34.00 34.25 -6.10
CA LEU A 13 34.42 33.14 -5.24
C LEU A 13 33.88 31.83 -5.83
N LEU A 14 34.70 31.18 -6.67
CA LEU A 14 34.53 29.78 -7.04
C LEU A 14 35.28 28.93 -6.01
N LEU A 15 34.56 28.30 -5.08
CA LEU A 15 35.11 27.20 -4.29
C LEU A 15 34.71 25.89 -4.95
N GLY A 16 35.66 25.34 -5.72
CA GLY A 16 35.66 23.94 -6.11
C GLY A 16 35.89 23.07 -4.88
N GLY A 17 34.85 22.37 -4.43
CA GLY A 17 34.99 21.26 -3.49
C GLY A 17 35.25 19.99 -4.25
N CYS A 18 36.50 19.51 -4.24
CA CYS A 18 36.83 18.15 -4.64
C CYS A 18 36.08 17.18 -3.72
N ALA A 19 35.10 16.46 -4.25
CA ALA A 19 34.56 15.28 -3.59
C ALA A 19 35.68 14.22 -3.57
N THR A 20 36.36 14.10 -2.44
CA THR A 20 37.20 12.93 -2.18
C THR A 20 36.26 11.74 -2.04
N ASP A 21 36.30 10.87 -3.03
CA ASP A 21 35.68 9.55 -3.03
C ASP A 21 36.19 8.79 -1.79
N ARG A 22 35.38 8.77 -0.74
CA ARG A 22 35.68 7.96 0.45
C ARG A 22 35.28 6.53 0.10
N PRO A 23 36.17 5.54 0.26
CA PRO A 23 35.77 4.15 0.13
C PRO A 23 34.66 3.89 1.16
N VAL A 24 33.51 3.48 0.65
CA VAL A 24 32.38 2.98 1.45
C VAL A 24 32.94 1.81 2.26
N GLY A 25 32.98 1.94 3.58
CA GLY A 25 33.30 0.83 4.47
C GLY A 25 32.34 -0.33 4.25
N PRO A 26 32.61 -1.54 4.75
CA PRO A 26 31.65 -2.63 4.66
C PRO A 26 30.31 -2.11 5.17
N SER A 27 29.29 -2.14 4.31
CA SER A 27 27.92 -1.82 4.68
C SER A 27 27.60 -2.56 5.96
N ASP A 28 27.09 -1.87 6.97
CA ASP A 28 26.57 -2.53 8.17
C ASP A 28 25.68 -3.69 7.69
N PRO A 29 25.86 -4.90 8.27
CA PRO A 29 25.04 -6.03 7.87
C PRO A 29 23.58 -5.62 8.00
N VAL A 30 22.84 -5.71 6.89
CA VAL A 30 21.39 -5.55 6.89
C VAL A 30 20.87 -6.50 7.98
N PRO A 31 20.17 -6.01 9.01
CA PRO A 31 19.65 -6.88 10.04
C PRO A 31 18.81 -7.98 9.39
N ASP A 32 18.93 -9.19 9.91
CA ASP A 32 18.18 -10.33 9.39
C ASP A 32 16.69 -9.95 9.25
N PRO A 33 16.04 -10.38 8.16
CA PRO A 33 14.63 -10.05 7.96
C PRO A 33 13.84 -10.52 9.19
N PRO A 34 12.95 -9.69 9.76
CA PRO A 34 12.19 -10.09 10.93
C PRO A 34 11.44 -11.38 10.63
N GLY A 35 11.68 -12.40 11.46
CA GLY A 35 11.01 -13.68 11.38
C GLY A 35 9.50 -13.56 11.68
N PRO A 36 8.76 -14.67 11.63
CA PRO A 36 7.37 -14.68 12.10
C PRO A 36 7.28 -14.16 13.56
N PRO A 37 6.11 -13.63 13.98
CA PRO A 37 5.93 -13.13 15.34
C PRO A 37 6.39 -14.14 16.39
N ASP A 38 7.06 -13.66 17.45
CA ASP A 38 7.57 -14.51 18.53
C ASP A 38 6.43 -15.38 19.10
N PRO A 39 6.58 -16.72 19.14
CA PRO A 39 5.55 -17.62 19.64
C PRO A 39 5.16 -17.36 21.11
N ALA A 40 5.96 -16.62 21.88
CA ALA A 40 5.67 -16.23 23.24
C ALA A 40 4.70 -15.04 23.36
N LEU A 41 4.35 -14.37 22.25
CA LEU A 41 3.42 -13.24 22.28
C LEU A 41 1.98 -13.68 22.63
N PRO A 42 1.26 -12.88 23.44
CA PRO A 42 -0.16 -13.08 23.69
C PRO A 42 -0.97 -13.18 22.39
N ARG A 43 -1.87 -14.15 22.32
CA ARG A 43 -2.72 -14.42 21.16
C ARG A 43 -4.13 -13.91 21.37
N TRP A 44 -4.74 -13.38 20.32
CA TRP A 44 -6.13 -12.94 20.36
C TRP A 44 -7.07 -14.08 20.74
N SER A 45 -6.80 -15.29 20.23
CA SER A 45 -7.58 -16.50 20.51
C SER A 45 -7.44 -17.05 21.93
N ASP A 46 -6.51 -16.57 22.74
CA ASP A 46 -6.32 -17.01 24.13
C ASP A 46 -7.16 -16.15 25.09
N PRO A 47 -8.16 -16.73 25.80
CA PRO A 47 -8.95 -15.99 26.80
C PRO A 47 -8.09 -15.33 27.89
N ALA A 48 -6.91 -15.87 28.22
CA ALA A 48 -6.03 -15.31 29.24
C ALA A 48 -5.35 -13.99 28.80
N THR A 49 -5.37 -13.66 27.50
CA THR A 49 -4.92 -12.37 26.97
C THR A 49 -5.83 -11.22 27.43
N TRP A 50 -7.09 -11.52 27.75
CA TRP A 50 -8.15 -10.53 27.98
C TRP A 50 -8.56 -10.44 29.45
N ALA A 51 -9.13 -9.29 29.84
CA ALA A 51 -9.64 -9.04 31.18
C ALA A 51 -11.10 -8.56 31.11
N PRO A 52 -12.09 -9.30 31.64
CA PRO A 52 -11.97 -10.62 32.27
C PRO A 52 -11.47 -11.69 31.29
N ALA A 53 -11.02 -12.85 31.78
CA ALA A 53 -10.40 -13.92 30.99
C ALA A 53 -11.37 -14.61 30.01
N ALA A 54 -11.82 -13.86 29.01
CA ALA A 54 -12.79 -14.20 27.98
C ALA A 54 -12.48 -13.34 26.74
N MET A 55 -12.57 -13.93 25.55
CA MET A 55 -12.38 -13.19 24.31
C MET A 55 -13.46 -12.13 24.11
N PRO A 56 -13.15 -10.99 23.46
CA PRO A 56 -14.13 -9.97 23.14
C PRO A 56 -15.31 -10.49 22.33
N GLY A 57 -16.51 -10.04 22.70
CA GLY A 57 -17.76 -10.37 22.04
C GLY A 57 -18.10 -9.44 20.87
N ALA A 58 -19.20 -9.74 20.17
CA ALA A 58 -19.70 -8.90 19.10
C ALA A 58 -20.19 -7.54 19.63
N GLY A 59 -19.80 -6.46 18.97
CA GLY A 59 -20.13 -5.08 19.32
C GLY A 59 -19.40 -4.55 20.55
N GLU A 60 -18.46 -5.32 21.13
CA GLU A 60 -17.68 -4.89 22.28
C GLU A 60 -16.57 -3.93 21.88
N ASP A 61 -16.31 -2.94 22.74
CA ASP A 61 -15.17 -2.03 22.60
C ASP A 61 -13.91 -2.67 23.19
N VAL A 62 -12.87 -2.78 22.37
CA VAL A 62 -11.60 -3.44 22.71
C VAL A 62 -10.48 -2.41 22.70
N THR A 63 -9.70 -2.36 23.77
CA THR A 63 -8.47 -1.56 23.83
C THR A 63 -7.26 -2.46 24.04
N ILE A 64 -6.26 -2.36 23.16
CA ILE A 64 -4.94 -2.95 23.35
C ILE A 64 -4.06 -1.90 24.02
N PRO A 65 -3.71 -2.05 25.32
CA PRO A 65 -3.00 -1.01 26.06
C PRO A 65 -1.58 -0.76 25.55
N ALA A 66 -1.05 0.44 25.79
CA ALA A 66 0.34 0.76 25.49
C ALA A 66 1.31 -0.22 26.16
N GLY A 67 2.34 -0.64 25.42
CA GLY A 67 3.33 -1.63 25.88
C GLY A 67 2.87 -3.08 25.80
N VAL A 68 1.65 -3.35 25.31
CA VAL A 68 1.13 -4.70 25.05
C VAL A 68 1.16 -4.98 23.56
N THR A 69 1.71 -6.14 23.17
CA THR A 69 1.67 -6.65 21.79
C THR A 69 0.79 -7.90 21.76
N ILE A 70 -0.23 -7.91 20.89
CA ILE A 70 -1.14 -9.04 20.68
C ILE A 70 -1.02 -9.53 19.24
N VAL A 71 -1.06 -10.85 19.06
CA VAL A 71 -1.14 -11.49 17.74
C VAL A 71 -2.59 -11.81 17.40
N LEU A 72 -3.11 -11.24 16.32
CA LEU A 72 -4.40 -11.61 15.72
C LEU A 72 -4.23 -12.92 14.95
N ASP A 73 -4.65 -14.04 15.55
CA ASP A 73 -4.49 -15.39 14.98
C ASP A 73 -5.83 -16.10 14.71
N THR A 74 -6.93 -15.41 14.94
CA THR A 74 -8.29 -15.85 14.62
C THR A 74 -9.13 -14.65 14.21
N THR A 75 -10.22 -14.89 13.47
CA THR A 75 -11.19 -13.85 13.09
C THR A 75 -12.11 -13.57 14.28
N PRO A 76 -12.02 -12.40 14.95
CA PRO A 76 -12.95 -12.03 16.00
C PRO A 76 -14.36 -11.81 15.46
N PRO A 77 -15.39 -11.85 16.33
CA PRO A 77 -16.69 -11.27 15.98
C PRO A 77 -16.53 -9.78 15.67
N ALA A 78 -17.47 -9.21 14.90
CA ALA A 78 -17.45 -7.78 14.58
C ALA A 78 -17.49 -6.95 15.87
N LEU A 79 -16.50 -6.08 16.05
CA LEU A 79 -16.32 -5.26 17.25
C LEU A 79 -17.06 -3.91 17.13
N GLY A 80 -17.26 -3.23 18.25
CA GLY A 80 -17.66 -1.82 18.26
C GLY A 80 -16.47 -0.95 17.87
N GLN A 81 -15.75 -0.44 18.87
CA GLN A 81 -14.46 0.21 18.68
C GLN A 81 -13.29 -0.75 18.95
N LEU A 82 -12.27 -0.73 18.10
CA LEU A 82 -10.95 -1.31 18.37
C LEU A 82 -9.91 -0.19 18.50
N ARG A 83 -9.47 0.09 19.72
CA ARG A 83 -8.38 1.03 20.00
C ARG A 83 -7.07 0.28 20.22
N ILE A 84 -6.04 0.62 19.45
CA ILE A 84 -4.72 0.01 19.51
C ILE A 84 -3.75 1.07 20.02
N ASP A 85 -3.51 1.11 21.34
CA ASP A 85 -2.48 1.96 21.97
C ASP A 85 -1.12 1.24 22.06
N GLY A 86 -1.14 -0.10 22.12
CA GLY A 86 0.02 -0.97 22.00
C GLY A 86 0.25 -1.44 20.56
N GLU A 87 0.39 -2.75 20.35
CA GLU A 87 0.60 -3.33 19.02
C GLU A 87 -0.35 -4.49 18.73
N LEU A 88 -0.90 -4.52 17.51
CA LEU A 88 -1.64 -5.65 16.95
C LEU A 88 -0.90 -6.17 15.72
N LEU A 89 -0.41 -7.41 15.80
CA LEU A 89 0.29 -8.11 14.72
C LEU A 89 -0.62 -9.17 14.11
N VAL A 90 -0.85 -9.10 12.79
CA VAL A 90 -1.70 -10.07 12.10
C VAL A 90 -0.89 -11.33 11.76
N SER A 91 -1.36 -12.48 12.23
CA SER A 91 -0.77 -13.78 11.91
C SER A 91 -0.95 -14.10 10.42
N ASP A 92 0.12 -14.59 9.78
CA ASP A 92 0.10 -15.05 8.37
C ASP A 92 -0.03 -16.58 8.27
N SER A 93 -0.80 -17.19 9.16
CA SER A 93 -1.02 -18.66 9.21
C SER A 93 -2.29 -19.12 8.49
N SER A 94 -3.23 -18.20 8.24
CA SER A 94 -4.52 -18.47 7.62
C SER A 94 -5.15 -17.15 7.16
N ASP A 95 -6.22 -17.25 6.37
CA ASP A 95 -7.04 -16.08 6.06
C ASP A 95 -7.72 -15.55 7.34
N LEU A 96 -7.73 -14.22 7.51
CA LEU A 96 -8.28 -13.52 8.67
C LEU A 96 -9.14 -12.33 8.25
N GLU A 97 -10.13 -12.02 9.09
CA GLU A 97 -10.94 -10.81 8.95
C GLU A 97 -10.99 -10.07 10.28
N LEU A 98 -10.89 -8.74 10.22
CA LEU A 98 -11.06 -7.83 11.33
C LEU A 98 -12.21 -6.90 11.00
N ALA A 99 -13.35 -7.11 11.63
CA ALA A 99 -14.54 -6.28 11.46
C ALA A 99 -14.75 -5.39 12.68
N ALA A 100 -14.96 -4.10 12.47
CA ALA A 100 -15.27 -3.14 13.53
C ALA A 100 -16.07 -1.95 12.99
N GLU A 101 -16.79 -1.24 13.85
CA GLU A 101 -17.38 0.06 13.49
C GLU A 101 -16.29 1.14 13.38
N GLU A 102 -15.31 1.10 14.28
CA GLU A 102 -14.21 2.07 14.34
C GLU A 102 -12.91 1.38 14.77
N ILE A 103 -11.80 1.67 14.07
CA ILE A 103 -10.45 1.22 14.43
C ILE A 103 -9.56 2.46 14.62
N LEU A 104 -9.02 2.64 15.82
CA LEU A 104 -8.13 3.75 16.17
C LEU A 104 -6.73 3.22 16.49
N VAL A 105 -5.74 3.60 15.69
CA VAL A 105 -4.36 3.12 15.81
C VAL A 105 -3.49 4.24 16.40
N ALA A 106 -3.26 4.22 17.70
CA ALA A 106 -2.31 5.13 18.39
C ALA A 106 -0.92 4.51 18.59
N GLY A 107 -0.83 3.19 18.66
CA GLY A 107 0.40 2.42 18.61
C GLY A 107 0.60 1.82 17.22
N ARG A 108 0.62 0.50 17.05
CA ARG A 108 0.92 -0.13 15.75
C ARG A 108 -0.07 -1.22 15.36
N LEU A 109 -0.59 -1.14 14.13
CA LEU A 109 -1.29 -2.25 13.47
C LEU A 109 -0.43 -2.73 12.30
N ALA A 110 -0.04 -4.00 12.30
CA ALA A 110 0.86 -4.54 11.27
C ALA A 110 0.40 -5.89 10.70
N ALA A 111 0.42 -6.01 9.38
CA ALA A 111 0.25 -7.25 8.63
C ALA A 111 1.40 -7.41 7.63
N GLY A 112 2.32 -8.33 7.94
CA GLY A 112 3.57 -8.49 7.20
C GLY A 112 4.57 -7.35 7.46
N THR A 113 5.73 -7.44 6.82
CA THR A 113 6.80 -6.45 6.87
C THR A 113 7.39 -6.21 5.49
N GLU A 114 8.34 -5.29 5.39
CA GLU A 114 9.04 -5.08 4.12
C GLU A 114 9.74 -6.36 3.64
N ALA A 115 10.37 -7.10 4.55
CA ALA A 115 11.14 -8.29 4.22
C ALA A 115 10.30 -9.58 4.20
N LEU A 116 9.21 -9.62 4.99
CA LEU A 116 8.33 -10.77 5.09
C LEU A 116 6.89 -10.36 4.75
N ARG A 117 6.53 -10.45 3.46
CA ARG A 117 5.18 -10.16 2.97
C ARG A 117 4.14 -11.09 3.58
N HIS A 118 2.98 -10.53 3.94
CA HIS A 118 1.79 -11.29 4.32
C HIS A 118 1.21 -11.99 3.08
N ARG A 119 1.01 -13.30 3.15
CA ARG A 119 0.63 -14.15 2.00
C ARG A 119 -0.84 -14.55 2.01
N HIS A 120 -1.43 -14.73 3.19
CA HIS A 120 -2.83 -15.06 3.34
C HIS A 120 -3.71 -13.83 3.14
N ARG A 121 -5.02 -14.04 3.07
CA ARG A 121 -5.98 -12.95 2.92
C ARG A 121 -6.23 -12.31 4.28
N PHE A 122 -6.06 -11.01 4.38
CA PHE A 122 -6.44 -10.21 5.54
C PHE A 122 -7.42 -9.12 5.13
N ILE A 123 -8.65 -9.17 5.67
CA ILE A 123 -9.70 -8.20 5.36
C ILE A 123 -9.97 -7.35 6.59
N ILE A 124 -9.96 -6.04 6.42
CA ILE A 124 -10.52 -5.09 7.39
C ILE A 124 -11.87 -4.64 6.85
N THR A 125 -12.93 -4.91 7.60
CA THR A 125 -14.30 -4.50 7.26
C THR A 125 -14.77 -3.44 8.26
N LEU A 126 -15.11 -2.26 7.74
CA LEU A 126 -15.60 -1.14 8.52
C LEU A 126 -17.12 -1.02 8.37
N SER A 127 -17.83 -1.14 9.48
CA SER A 127 -19.29 -0.99 9.53
C SER A 127 -19.71 0.40 9.99
N ALA A 128 -20.93 0.80 9.64
CA ALA A 128 -21.45 2.10 10.04
C ALA A 128 -21.67 2.18 11.56
N GLY A 129 -20.88 3.00 12.25
CA GLY A 129 -20.99 3.24 13.69
C GLY A 129 -21.32 4.68 14.08
N GLN A 130 -21.63 4.87 15.36
CA GLN A 130 -21.74 6.19 15.99
C GLN A 130 -20.32 6.67 16.35
N GLY A 131 -19.46 6.93 15.35
CA GLY A 131 -18.03 7.17 15.55
C GLY A 131 -17.71 8.14 16.69
N ALA A 132 -16.72 7.79 17.52
CA ALA A 132 -16.47 8.46 18.80
C ALA A 132 -16.06 9.94 18.66
N GLU A 133 -15.53 10.34 17.49
CA GLU A 133 -14.94 11.67 17.28
C GLU A 133 -15.49 12.47 16.08
N ARG A 134 -16.70 12.17 15.56
CA ARG A 134 -17.26 12.83 14.35
C ARG A 134 -16.35 12.77 13.10
N VAL A 135 -15.42 11.83 13.03
CA VAL A 135 -14.48 11.66 11.91
C VAL A 135 -15.15 10.99 10.70
N GLY A 136 -16.18 10.18 10.92
CA GLY A 136 -16.95 9.52 9.86
C GLY A 136 -17.86 8.43 10.42
N THR A 137 -18.54 7.70 9.54
CA THR A 137 -19.39 6.56 9.91
C THR A 137 -18.66 5.22 9.81
N LYS A 138 -17.56 5.13 9.05
CA LYS A 138 -16.71 3.94 8.87
C LYS A 138 -15.26 4.39 9.02
N VAL A 139 -14.60 4.07 10.13
CA VAL A 139 -13.34 4.74 10.50
C VAL A 139 -12.21 3.75 10.73
N LEU A 140 -11.13 3.93 10.00
CA LEU A 140 -9.78 3.46 10.35
C LEU A 140 -8.90 4.70 10.44
N ALA A 141 -8.53 5.11 11.65
CA ALA A 141 -7.74 6.31 11.88
C ALA A 141 -6.40 5.95 12.54
N VAL A 142 -5.31 6.46 11.97
CA VAL A 142 -3.99 6.42 12.60
C VAL A 142 -3.80 7.73 13.37
N LEU A 143 -3.77 7.63 14.70
CA LEU A 143 -3.65 8.76 15.62
C LEU A 143 -2.18 9.23 15.72
N ALA A 144 -1.96 10.38 16.33
CA ALA A 144 -0.61 10.94 16.47
C ALA A 144 0.34 9.96 17.19
N GLY A 145 1.44 9.61 16.53
CA GLY A 145 2.42 8.62 17.01
C GLY A 145 2.12 7.17 16.59
N GLY A 146 0.94 6.91 16.02
CA GLY A 146 0.56 5.59 15.53
C GLY A 146 1.16 5.24 14.18
N THR A 147 1.18 3.94 13.86
CA THR A 147 1.70 3.39 12.60
C THR A 147 0.79 2.28 12.08
N LEU A 148 0.49 2.32 10.78
CA LEU A 148 -0.23 1.27 10.06
C LEU A 148 0.68 0.67 8.99
N ASP A 149 1.13 -0.58 9.20
CA ASP A 149 2.06 -1.28 8.30
C ASP A 149 1.34 -2.46 7.62
N LEU A 150 1.00 -2.31 6.34
CA LEU A 150 0.30 -3.35 5.58
C LEU A 150 1.14 -3.77 4.37
N HIS A 151 1.87 -4.87 4.50
CA HIS A 151 2.73 -5.41 3.45
C HIS A 151 2.16 -6.72 2.91
N GLY A 152 1.28 -6.61 1.91
CA GLY A 152 0.69 -7.74 1.20
C GLY A 152 1.65 -8.43 0.22
N ALA A 153 1.14 -9.35 -0.59
CA ALA A 153 1.94 -10.07 -1.57
C ALA A 153 2.68 -9.11 -2.53
N ASP A 154 3.95 -9.42 -2.82
CA ASP A 154 4.77 -8.63 -3.75
C ASP A 154 4.34 -8.94 -5.19
N ARG A 155 3.56 -8.02 -5.76
CA ARG A 155 2.95 -8.14 -7.09
C ARG A 155 3.08 -6.82 -7.82
N LEU A 156 3.18 -6.86 -9.15
CA LEU A 156 3.20 -5.62 -9.94
C LEU A 156 1.89 -4.86 -9.70
N GLY A 157 1.97 -3.73 -9.01
CA GLY A 157 0.77 -3.03 -8.57
C GLY A 157 0.06 -2.27 -9.68
N TRP A 158 0.84 -1.72 -10.61
CA TRP A 158 0.36 -1.00 -11.78
C TRP A 158 1.49 -0.84 -12.80
N THR A 159 1.13 -0.55 -14.03
CA THR A 159 2.05 -0.17 -15.12
C THR A 159 1.29 0.71 -16.11
N ARG A 160 1.86 0.95 -17.29
CA ARG A 160 1.21 1.66 -18.40
C ARG A 160 1.10 0.75 -19.61
N LEU A 161 0.20 1.09 -20.52
CA LEU A 161 0.19 0.50 -21.85
C LEU A 161 1.53 0.77 -22.58
N ALA A 162 1.94 -0.21 -23.39
CA ALA A 162 3.05 -0.11 -24.33
C ALA A 162 2.58 0.06 -25.79
N ALA A 163 1.29 -0.12 -26.04
CA ALA A 163 0.63 0.15 -27.31
C ALA A 163 -0.82 0.58 -27.05
N THR A 164 -1.38 1.41 -27.92
CA THR A 164 -2.80 1.80 -27.84
C THR A 164 -3.68 0.56 -27.94
N ALA A 165 -4.64 0.45 -27.02
CA ALA A 165 -5.67 -0.57 -27.05
C ALA A 165 -6.95 0.03 -27.62
N GLU A 166 -7.41 -0.49 -28.75
CA GLU A 166 -8.63 -0.01 -29.40
C GLU A 166 -9.89 -0.56 -28.72
N ALA A 167 -11.01 0.15 -28.85
CA ALA A 167 -12.31 -0.40 -28.46
C ALA A 167 -12.55 -1.74 -29.19
N GLY A 168 -13.04 -2.73 -28.46
CA GLY A 168 -13.19 -4.10 -28.92
C GLY A 168 -11.97 -4.99 -28.69
N ALA A 169 -10.81 -4.45 -28.28
CA ALA A 169 -9.64 -5.27 -27.99
C ALA A 169 -9.88 -6.20 -26.79
N THR A 170 -9.38 -7.43 -26.88
CA THR A 170 -9.47 -8.46 -25.82
C THR A 170 -8.11 -8.77 -25.19
N SER A 171 -7.08 -8.01 -25.54
CA SER A 171 -5.76 -8.09 -24.91
C SER A 171 -5.14 -6.70 -24.76
N LEU A 172 -4.24 -6.59 -23.78
CA LEU A 172 -3.44 -5.40 -23.52
C LEU A 172 -1.97 -5.73 -23.68
N ARG A 173 -1.20 -4.78 -24.23
CA ARG A 173 0.26 -4.81 -24.19
C ARG A 173 0.75 -3.80 -23.17
N LEU A 174 1.41 -4.27 -22.12
CA LEU A 174 1.93 -3.50 -21.01
C LEU A 174 3.39 -3.11 -21.22
N ARG A 175 3.84 -2.09 -20.48
CA ARG A 175 5.25 -1.68 -20.46
C ARG A 175 6.11 -2.64 -19.65
N ASP A 176 5.62 -3.05 -18.48
CA ASP A 176 6.35 -3.91 -17.55
C ASP A 176 5.75 -5.32 -17.55
N ALA A 177 6.58 -6.32 -17.25
CA ALA A 177 6.11 -7.69 -17.12
C ALA A 177 5.32 -7.89 -15.81
N HIS A 178 4.23 -8.65 -15.85
CA HIS A 178 3.34 -8.84 -14.70
C HIS A 178 3.34 -10.28 -14.18
N ASP A 179 2.90 -10.42 -12.93
CA ASP A 179 2.59 -11.68 -12.25
C ASP A 179 1.07 -11.88 -12.05
N TRP A 180 0.25 -11.10 -12.76
CA TRP A 180 -1.22 -11.18 -12.72
C TRP A 180 -1.73 -12.54 -13.23
N ARG A 181 -2.78 -13.04 -12.60
CA ARG A 181 -3.32 -14.40 -12.73
C ARG A 181 -4.75 -14.36 -13.24
N PRO A 182 -5.24 -15.43 -13.87
CA PRO A 182 -6.65 -15.55 -14.20
C PRO A 182 -7.54 -15.32 -12.97
N GLY A 183 -8.59 -14.51 -13.11
CA GLY A 183 -9.48 -14.09 -12.03
C GLY A 183 -9.05 -12.82 -11.29
N ASP A 184 -7.85 -12.28 -11.55
CA ASP A 184 -7.48 -10.97 -11.02
C ASP A 184 -8.33 -9.86 -11.68
N ARG A 185 -8.70 -8.85 -10.90
CA ARG A 185 -9.33 -7.64 -11.39
C ARG A 185 -8.28 -6.58 -11.66
N ILE A 186 -8.38 -5.93 -12.81
CA ILE A 186 -7.57 -4.78 -13.18
C ILE A 186 -8.46 -3.60 -13.50
N VAL A 187 -7.90 -2.40 -13.50
CA VAL A 187 -8.50 -1.21 -14.11
C VAL A 187 -7.58 -0.64 -15.18
N VAL A 188 -8.14 -0.23 -16.30
CA VAL A 188 -7.47 0.58 -17.31
C VAL A 188 -7.99 2.01 -17.19
N ALA A 189 -7.11 2.95 -16.88
CA ALA A 189 -7.48 4.34 -16.69
C ALA A 189 -7.96 5.00 -17.99
N SER A 190 -8.88 5.96 -17.88
CA SER A 190 -9.30 6.78 -19.00
C SER A 190 -8.11 7.58 -19.56
N THR A 191 -8.06 7.69 -20.89
CA THR A 191 -7.12 8.58 -21.61
C THR A 191 -7.85 9.64 -22.42
N ASP A 192 -9.09 9.95 -22.03
CA ASP A 192 -9.93 10.99 -22.64
C ASP A 192 -10.41 11.96 -21.56
N PHE A 193 -11.19 12.97 -21.95
CA PHE A 193 -11.72 13.98 -21.03
C PHE A 193 -12.82 13.47 -20.10
N ASP A 194 -13.40 12.29 -20.37
CA ASP A 194 -14.38 11.65 -19.49
C ASP A 194 -13.68 10.63 -18.58
N PRO A 195 -13.62 10.87 -17.25
CA PRO A 195 -13.04 9.91 -16.31
C PRO A 195 -13.84 8.59 -16.23
N ASN A 196 -15.11 8.57 -16.63
CA ASN A 196 -15.95 7.36 -16.62
C ASN A 196 -15.60 6.38 -17.74
N HIS A 197 -14.70 6.73 -18.66
CA HIS A 197 -14.14 5.79 -19.63
C HIS A 197 -13.04 4.89 -19.03
N ALA A 198 -12.80 4.93 -17.72
CA ALA A 198 -11.98 3.91 -17.06
C ALA A 198 -12.74 2.57 -17.02
N GLU A 199 -12.03 1.47 -17.26
CA GLU A 199 -12.65 0.15 -17.40
C GLU A 199 -12.07 -0.84 -16.40
N GLU A 200 -12.93 -1.46 -15.58
CA GLU A 200 -12.56 -2.59 -14.74
C GLU A 200 -12.82 -3.92 -15.45
N LEU A 201 -11.82 -4.78 -15.46
CA LEU A 201 -11.78 -5.99 -16.28
C LEU A 201 -11.24 -7.15 -15.46
N GLU A 202 -11.64 -8.37 -15.82
CA GLU A 202 -11.03 -9.59 -15.31
C GLU A 202 -9.89 -10.02 -16.22
N VAL A 203 -8.77 -10.44 -15.63
CA VAL A 203 -7.68 -11.11 -16.33
C VAL A 203 -8.10 -12.56 -16.57
N TRP A 204 -8.03 -13.03 -17.81
CA TRP A 204 -8.23 -14.45 -18.16
C TRP A 204 -6.92 -15.21 -18.38
N GLY A 205 -5.83 -14.48 -18.60
CA GLY A 205 -4.53 -15.06 -18.84
C GLY A 205 -3.55 -14.00 -19.31
N GLY A 206 -2.43 -14.46 -19.86
CA GLY A 206 -1.33 -13.59 -20.26
C GLY A 206 0.00 -14.01 -19.65
N SER A 207 1.08 -13.44 -20.19
CA SER A 207 2.43 -13.68 -19.69
C SER A 207 3.35 -12.56 -20.13
N GLY A 208 4.41 -12.33 -19.34
CA GLY A 208 5.33 -11.23 -19.61
C GLY A 208 4.56 -9.91 -19.62
N THR A 209 4.54 -9.24 -20.76
CA THR A 209 3.89 -7.93 -20.94
C THR A 209 2.51 -8.00 -21.60
N GLU A 210 1.96 -9.19 -21.83
CA GLU A 210 0.66 -9.35 -22.50
C GLU A 210 -0.39 -9.87 -21.53
N VAL A 211 -1.54 -9.19 -21.45
CA VAL A 211 -2.69 -9.58 -20.64
C VAL A 211 -3.85 -9.92 -21.55
N GLN A 212 -4.51 -11.06 -21.31
CA GLN A 212 -5.77 -11.43 -21.94
C GLN A 212 -6.94 -11.03 -21.03
N LEU A 213 -7.94 -10.36 -21.62
CA LEU A 213 -9.08 -9.82 -20.90
C LEU A 213 -10.29 -10.75 -21.01
N GLY A 214 -11.09 -10.81 -19.94
CA GLY A 214 -12.33 -11.58 -19.92
C GLY A 214 -13.49 -10.96 -20.72
N GLN A 215 -13.38 -9.66 -21.02
CA GLN A 215 -14.28 -8.96 -21.93
C GLN A 215 -13.50 -8.01 -22.83
N SER A 216 -14.10 -7.63 -23.95
CA SER A 216 -13.54 -6.61 -24.83
C SER A 216 -13.68 -5.22 -24.24
N LEU A 217 -12.68 -4.36 -24.45
CA LEU A 217 -12.74 -2.94 -24.08
C LEU A 217 -13.92 -2.23 -24.77
N VAL A 218 -14.58 -1.34 -24.05
CA VAL A 218 -15.63 -0.47 -24.59
C VAL A 218 -15.03 0.79 -25.22
N HIS A 219 -13.93 1.28 -24.64
CA HIS A 219 -13.27 2.51 -25.04
C HIS A 219 -11.86 2.24 -25.55
N ARG A 220 -11.35 3.21 -26.32
CA ARG A 220 -9.94 3.21 -26.72
C ARG A 220 -9.10 3.79 -25.58
N HIS A 221 -8.01 3.11 -25.24
CA HIS A 221 -7.03 3.55 -24.26
C HIS A 221 -5.69 3.82 -24.93
N TRP A 222 -5.20 5.05 -24.81
CA TRP A 222 -3.99 5.52 -25.46
C TRP A 222 -2.75 4.85 -24.87
N GLY A 223 -1.82 4.38 -25.71
CA GLY A 223 -0.65 3.63 -25.25
C GLY A 223 0.68 4.10 -25.84
N VAL A 224 0.73 5.32 -26.40
CA VAL A 224 1.94 5.92 -26.96
C VAL A 224 2.22 7.30 -26.34
N THR A 225 3.49 7.63 -26.12
CA THR A 225 3.91 8.97 -25.67
C THR A 225 3.76 10.00 -26.79
N GLN A 226 3.37 11.23 -26.46
CA GLN A 226 3.16 12.31 -27.43
C GLN A 226 4.29 13.34 -27.39
N GLN A 227 4.56 14.01 -28.52
CA GLN A 227 5.43 15.18 -28.59
C GLN A 227 4.57 16.42 -28.79
N VAL A 228 4.58 17.33 -27.81
CA VAL A 228 3.79 18.57 -27.84
C VAL A 228 4.71 19.74 -27.57
N ALA A 229 4.80 20.69 -28.51
CA ALA A 229 5.65 21.88 -28.42
C ALA A 229 7.11 21.57 -28.02
N GLY A 230 7.68 20.47 -28.53
CA GLY A 230 9.05 20.05 -28.25
C GLY A 230 9.25 19.34 -26.89
N ARG A 231 8.17 18.98 -26.20
CA ARG A 231 8.19 18.22 -24.94
C ARG A 231 7.53 16.86 -25.11
N THR A 232 8.08 15.85 -24.46
CA THR A 232 7.46 14.53 -24.37
C THR A 232 6.41 14.53 -23.26
N VAL A 233 5.20 14.11 -23.59
CA VAL A 233 4.08 13.96 -22.67
C VAL A 233 3.69 12.49 -22.63
N ASP A 234 3.68 11.88 -21.44
CA ASP A 234 3.31 10.48 -21.24
C ASP A 234 1.87 10.41 -20.69
N GLU A 235 0.91 10.27 -21.61
CA GLU A 235 -0.53 10.13 -21.34
C GLU A 235 -1.01 8.69 -21.58
N ARG A 236 -0.09 7.73 -21.52
CA ARG A 236 -0.45 6.32 -21.72
C ARG A 236 -1.32 5.86 -20.57
N ALA A 237 -2.37 5.10 -20.89
CA ALA A 237 -3.28 4.57 -19.91
C ALA A 237 -2.52 3.77 -18.86
N GLU A 238 -2.79 4.10 -17.60
CA GLU A 238 -2.32 3.33 -16.47
C GLU A 238 -3.19 2.09 -16.34
N VAL A 239 -2.56 0.95 -16.10
CA VAL A 239 -3.24 -0.33 -15.87
C VAL A 239 -2.86 -0.79 -14.48
N ALA A 240 -3.82 -0.89 -13.57
CA ALA A 240 -3.58 -1.19 -12.16
C ALA A 240 -4.27 -2.48 -11.73
N LEU A 241 -3.58 -3.26 -10.89
CA LEU A 241 -4.12 -4.46 -10.27
C LEU A 241 -4.95 -4.09 -9.04
N LEU A 242 -6.24 -4.43 -9.09
CA LEU A 242 -7.20 -4.21 -8.00
C LEU A 242 -7.25 -5.39 -7.02
N THR A 243 -6.95 -6.61 -7.48
CA THR A 243 -6.93 -7.78 -6.58
C THR A 243 -5.74 -7.72 -5.62
N ARG A 244 -6.04 -7.60 -4.33
CA ARG A 244 -5.07 -7.60 -3.22
C ARG A 244 -5.45 -8.63 -2.16
N ASN A 245 -4.46 -9.19 -1.48
CA ASN A 245 -4.70 -10.11 -0.37
C ASN A 245 -4.94 -9.36 0.96
N ILE A 246 -4.45 -8.13 1.10
CA ILE A 246 -4.86 -7.22 2.17
C ILE A 246 -5.91 -6.25 1.61
N VAL A 247 -7.11 -6.25 2.18
CA VAL A 247 -8.24 -5.44 1.69
C VAL A 247 -8.84 -4.65 2.84
N ILE A 248 -9.07 -3.37 2.63
CA ILE A 248 -9.86 -2.52 3.54
C ILE A 248 -11.14 -2.16 2.79
N ARG A 249 -12.29 -2.43 3.40
CA ARG A 249 -13.60 -2.16 2.80
C ARG A 249 -14.58 -1.62 3.83
N GLY A 250 -15.61 -0.93 3.35
CA GLY A 250 -16.85 -0.78 4.09
C GLY A 250 -17.77 -1.97 3.87
N ASP A 251 -18.70 -2.20 4.81
CA ASP A 251 -19.85 -3.09 4.58
C ASP A 251 -20.80 -2.64 3.45
#